data_AF-A0A7S2IL29-F1
#
_entry.id   AF-A0A7S2IL29-F1
#
_cell.length_a   1.000
_cell.length_b   1.000
_cell.length_c   1.000
_cell.angle_alpha   90.00
_cell.angle_beta   90.00
_cell.angle_gamma   90.00
#
_symmetry.space_group_name_H-M   'P 1'
#
loop_
_entity.id
_entity.type
_entity.pdbx_description
1 polymer ?
#
loop_
_entity_poly.entity_id
_entity_poly.type
_entity_poly.pdbx_seq_one_letter_code
_entity_poly.pdbx_strand_id
1 'polypeptide(L)'
;RAESGCLALWDDFVYDGRFYCLVTEPLGESLGDILRRNYFRGFWMQDLQDFARQCLRALAFLHRAPLLLTHTDLKPENVLLRCRAPLQETFFPRVGDWTVRTKEFAEELQGAGKYWRPV
;
A
#
# COMPACT_ATOMS: atom_id res chain seq x y z
N ARG A 1 15.22 15.92 -5.99
CA ARG A 1 14.92 14.96 -7.08
C ARG A 1 13.40 14.84 -7.15
N ALA A 2 12.78 15.03 -8.31
CA ALA A 2 11.35 14.72 -8.45
C ALA A 2 11.21 13.20 -8.32
N GLU A 3 10.58 12.75 -7.24
CA GLU A 3 10.45 11.32 -6.95
C GLU A 3 9.44 10.74 -7.93
N SER A 4 9.87 9.76 -8.73
CA SER A 4 9.01 9.08 -9.70
C SER A 4 7.80 8.42 -9.03
N GLY A 5 7.87 8.12 -7.73
CA GLY A 5 6.87 7.31 -7.03
C GLY A 5 6.94 5.82 -7.39
N CYS A 6 7.98 5.42 -8.14
CA CYS A 6 8.31 4.03 -8.41
C CYS A 6 9.46 3.59 -7.51
N LEU A 7 9.48 2.30 -7.17
CA LEU A 7 10.58 1.66 -6.46
C LEU A 7 11.91 1.86 -7.21
N ALA A 8 12.98 2.17 -6.48
CA ALA A 8 14.33 2.25 -7.01
C ALA A 8 14.98 0.87 -7.08
N LEU A 9 15.32 0.43 -8.28
CA LEU A 9 16.24 -0.68 -8.52
C LEU A 9 17.67 -0.16 -8.35
N TRP A 10 18.42 -0.75 -7.43
CA TRP A 10 19.80 -0.37 -7.12
C TRP A 10 20.81 -1.23 -7.87
N ASP A 11 20.52 -2.52 -8.03
CA ASP A 11 21.40 -3.48 -8.70
C ASP A 11 20.59 -4.69 -9.19
N ASP A 12 21.15 -5.45 -10.12
CA ASP A 12 20.63 -6.74 -10.57
C ASP A 12 21.77 -7.71 -10.89
N PHE A 13 21.58 -8.99 -10.58
CA PHE A 13 22.59 -10.02 -10.83
C PHE A 13 21.97 -11.40 -11.03
N VAL A 14 22.77 -12.31 -11.60
CA VAL A 14 22.40 -13.73 -11.74
C VAL A 14 23.14 -14.56 -10.71
N TYR A 15 22.39 -15.24 -9.86
CA TYR A 15 22.89 -16.19 -8.87
C TYR A 15 22.78 -17.63 -9.40
N ASP A 16 23.83 -18.43 -9.20
CA ASP A 16 23.88 -19.86 -9.60
C ASP A 16 23.57 -20.10 -11.09
N GLY A 17 23.86 -19.11 -11.94
CA GLY A 17 23.65 -19.17 -13.39
C GLY A 17 22.20 -19.23 -13.86
N ARG A 18 21.20 -19.13 -12.97
CA ARG A 18 19.78 -19.29 -13.34
C ARG A 18 18.79 -18.42 -12.58
N PHE A 19 19.14 -17.90 -11.40
CA PHE A 19 18.23 -17.07 -10.61
C PHE A 19 18.56 -15.60 -10.84
N TYR A 20 17.62 -14.85 -11.40
CA TYR A 20 17.72 -13.40 -11.48
C TYR A 20 17.35 -12.79 -10.14
N CYS A 21 18.25 -11.97 -9.60
CA CYS A 21 18.10 -11.28 -8.33
C CYS A 21 18.01 -9.77 -8.59
N LEU A 22 17.02 -9.12 -7.96
CA LEU A 22 16.81 -7.68 -8.04
C LEU A 22 17.09 -7.06 -6.67
N VAL A 23 17.98 -6.07 -6.60
CA VAL A 23 18.31 -5.33 -5.38
C VAL A 23 17.57 -4.01 -5.41
N THR A 24 16.75 -3.76 -4.40
CA THR A 24 15.85 -2.60 -4.36
C THR A 24 16.01 -1.83 -3.06
N GLU A 25 15.51 -0.60 -3.04
CA GLU A 25 15.44 0.16 -1.80
C GLU A 25 14.57 -0.54 -0.75
N PRO A 26 14.95 -0.50 0.55
CA PRO A 26 14.14 -1.10 1.59
C PRO A 26 12.88 -0.25 1.85
N LEU A 27 11.72 -0.86 1.66
CA LEU A 27 10.41 -0.23 1.89
C LEU A 27 9.68 -0.88 3.07
N GLY A 28 8.60 -0.24 3.50
CA GLY A 28 7.69 -0.71 4.54
C GLY A 28 6.62 -1.65 4.01
N GLU A 29 5.55 -1.77 4.79
CA GLU A 29 4.41 -2.62 4.44
C GLU A 29 3.67 -2.13 3.19
N SER A 30 3.01 -3.06 2.50
CA SER A 30 2.11 -2.71 1.40
C SER A 30 0.76 -2.20 1.91
N LEU A 31 0.04 -1.45 1.07
CA LEU A 31 -1.36 -1.11 1.38
C LEU A 31 -2.22 -2.37 1.54
N GLY A 32 -1.89 -3.46 0.83
CA GLY A 32 -2.54 -4.76 1.00
C GLY A 32 -2.37 -5.35 2.40
N ASP A 33 -1.17 -5.25 2.97
CA ASP A 33 -0.89 -5.73 4.34
C ASP A 33 -1.67 -4.93 5.38
N ILE A 34 -1.73 -3.61 5.20
CA ILE A 34 -2.47 -2.71 6.10
C ILE A 34 -3.97 -2.96 6.00
N LEU A 35 -4.50 -3.21 4.79
CA LEU A 35 -5.90 -3.60 4.61
C LEU A 35 -6.23 -4.88 5.38
N ARG A 36 -5.38 -5.91 5.29
CA ARG A 36 -5.56 -7.16 6.05
C ARG A 36 -5.54 -6.92 7.55
N ARG A 37 -4.57 -6.15 8.05
CA ARG A 37 -4.49 -5.78 9.48
C ARG A 37 -5.70 -4.98 9.97
N ASN A 38 -6.32 -4.22 9.08
CA ASN A 38 -7.53 -3.47 9.34
C ASN A 38 -8.82 -4.24 9.03
N TYR A 39 -8.74 -5.57 8.87
CA TYR A 39 -9.89 -6.44 8.56
C TYR A 39 -10.66 -5.98 7.32
N PHE A 40 -9.93 -5.49 6.32
CA PHE A 40 -10.46 -4.96 5.06
C PHE A 40 -11.51 -3.85 5.24
N ARG A 41 -11.51 -3.15 6.39
CA ARG A 41 -12.41 -2.02 6.63
C ARG A 41 -12.11 -0.80 5.76
N GLY A 42 -10.99 -0.81 5.03
CA GLY A 42 -10.54 0.28 4.17
C GLY A 42 -9.65 1.27 4.91
N PHE A 43 -9.55 2.50 4.38
CA PHE A 43 -8.69 3.56 4.90
C PHE A 43 -9.45 4.86 5.16
N TRP A 44 -8.79 5.82 5.81
CA TRP A 44 -9.27 7.20 5.87
C TRP A 44 -9.36 7.78 4.46
N MET A 45 -10.35 8.65 4.24
CA MET A 45 -10.55 9.26 2.92
C MET A 45 -9.35 10.13 2.52
N GLN A 46 -8.78 10.86 3.48
CA GLN A 46 -7.58 11.67 3.26
C GLN A 46 -6.40 10.80 2.83
N ASP A 47 -6.16 9.69 3.54
CA ASP A 47 -5.09 8.76 3.21
C ASP A 47 -5.30 8.14 1.80
N LEU A 48 -6.53 7.74 1.45
CA LEU A 48 -6.87 7.26 0.10
C LEU A 48 -6.58 8.28 -0.99
N GLN A 49 -6.94 9.54 -0.77
CA GLN A 49 -6.68 10.63 -1.72
C GLN A 49 -5.17 10.84 -1.90
N ASP A 50 -4.40 10.73 -0.82
CA ASP A 50 -2.94 10.86 -0.85
C ASP A 50 -2.27 9.69 -1.56
N PHE A 51 -2.72 8.45 -1.32
CA PHE A 51 -2.25 7.27 -2.05
C PHE A 51 -2.59 7.38 -3.53
N ALA A 52 -3.83 7.71 -3.89
CA ALA A 52 -4.26 7.85 -5.28
C ALA A 52 -3.44 8.91 -6.02
N ARG A 53 -3.20 10.07 -5.39
CA ARG A 53 -2.37 11.14 -5.98
C ARG A 53 -0.94 10.68 -6.23
N GLN A 54 -0.35 9.93 -5.31
CA GLN A 54 1.00 9.38 -5.48
C GLN A 54 1.05 8.30 -6.57
N CYS A 55 0.11 7.37 -6.58
CA CYS A 55 -0.02 6.36 -7.64
C CYS A 55 -0.20 7.00 -9.03
N LEU A 56 -1.02 8.04 -9.14
CA LEU A 56 -1.21 8.76 -10.41
C LEU A 56 0.08 9.46 -10.87
N ARG A 57 0.90 9.99 -9.95
CA ARG A 57 2.23 10.55 -10.29
C ARG A 57 3.17 9.45 -10.80
N ALA A 58 3.17 8.29 -10.18
CA ALA A 58 3.96 7.13 -10.62
C ALA A 58 3.53 6.62 -12.00
N LEU A 59 2.22 6.47 -12.22
CA LEU A 59 1.69 6.10 -13.53
C LEU A 59 2.01 7.15 -14.60
N ALA A 60 1.89 8.44 -14.27
CA ALA A 60 2.25 9.51 -15.19
C ALA A 60 3.74 9.47 -15.56
N PHE A 61 4.62 9.10 -14.62
CA PHE A 61 6.03 8.87 -14.90
C PHE A 61 6.24 7.68 -15.85
N LEU A 62 5.61 6.53 -15.58
CA LEU A 62 5.73 5.32 -16.41
C LEU A 62 5.21 5.54 -17.84
N HIS A 63 4.08 6.23 -18.00
CA HIS A 63 3.48 6.51 -19.29
C HIS A 63 4.22 7.59 -20.10
N ARG A 64 5.10 8.38 -19.47
CA ARG A 64 5.81 9.46 -20.15
C ARG A 64 6.89 8.89 -21.06
N ALA A 65 7.07 9.51 -22.23
CA ALA A 65 8.21 9.21 -23.09
C ALA A 65 9.54 9.51 -22.36
N PRO A 66 10.57 8.65 -22.49
CA PRO A 66 10.66 7.53 -23.44
C PRO A 66 10.15 6.17 -22.93
N LEU A 67 9.66 6.09 -21.69
CA LEU A 67 9.30 4.80 -21.07
C LEU A 67 8.09 4.14 -21.75
N LEU A 68 6.98 4.87 -21.87
CA LEU A 68 5.73 4.36 -22.47
C LEU A 68 5.27 3.01 -21.88
N LEU A 69 5.49 2.80 -20.58
CA LEU A 69 5.23 1.53 -19.89
C LEU A 69 3.87 1.53 -19.21
N THR A 70 3.12 0.45 -19.36
CA THR A 70 1.92 0.16 -18.55
C THR A 70 2.30 -0.77 -17.39
N HIS A 71 1.88 -0.48 -16.16
CA HIS A 71 2.22 -1.31 -14.99
C HIS A 71 1.61 -2.73 -15.05
N THR A 72 0.42 -2.88 -15.67
CA THR A 72 -0.38 -4.12 -15.84
C THR A 72 -0.88 -4.85 -14.59
N ASP A 73 -0.24 -4.68 -13.42
CA ASP A 73 -0.65 -5.34 -12.15
C ASP A 73 -0.77 -4.36 -10.98
N LEU A 74 -1.42 -3.20 -11.18
CA LEU A 74 -1.54 -2.20 -10.10
C LEU A 74 -2.61 -2.63 -9.08
N LYS A 75 -2.18 -2.95 -7.86
CA LYS A 75 -3.02 -3.40 -6.75
C LYS A 75 -2.43 -2.98 -5.39
N PRO A 76 -3.20 -3.02 -4.28
CA PRO A 76 -2.73 -2.58 -2.97
C PRO A 76 -1.43 -3.26 -2.50
N GLU A 77 -1.22 -4.52 -2.85
CA GLU A 77 -0.01 -5.30 -2.53
C GLU A 77 1.26 -4.73 -3.18
N ASN A 78 1.11 -4.03 -4.32
CA ASN A 78 2.21 -3.46 -5.09
C ASN A 78 2.43 -1.96 -4.78
N VAL A 79 1.74 -1.41 -3.78
CA VAL A 79 1.94 -0.04 -3.29
C VAL A 79 2.55 -0.11 -1.90
N LEU A 80 3.84 0.20 -1.81
CA LEU A 80 4.64 0.08 -0.59
C LEU A 80 4.84 1.44 0.08
N LEU A 81 4.81 1.47 1.41
CA LEU A 81 5.13 2.67 2.16
C LEU A 81 6.64 2.93 2.16
N ARG A 82 7.04 4.20 2.05
CA ARG A 82 8.45 4.58 2.27
C ARG A 82 8.83 4.49 3.75
N CYS A 83 7.90 4.85 4.63
CA CYS A 83 8.12 4.79 6.05
C CYS A 83 8.09 3.33 6.52
N ARG A 84 9.13 2.94 7.26
CA ARG A 84 9.22 1.63 7.93
C ARG A 84 8.85 1.71 9.41
N ALA A 85 8.42 2.89 9.88
CA ALA A 85 7.95 3.06 11.24
C ALA A 85 6.66 2.25 11.44
N PRO A 86 6.41 1.78 12.67
CA PRO A 86 5.19 1.04 12.98
C PRO A 86 3.94 1.90 12.73
N LEU A 87 2.88 1.23 12.26
CA LEU A 87 1.56 1.83 12.10
C LEU A 87 1.06 2.37 13.45
N GLN A 88 0.34 3.48 13.43
CA GLN A 88 -0.25 4.05 14.64
C GLN A 88 -1.65 3.49 14.89
N GLU A 89 -1.90 3.03 16.12
CA GLU A 89 -3.23 2.64 16.55
C GLU A 89 -4.10 3.89 16.74
N THR A 90 -5.27 3.91 16.11
CA THR A 90 -6.26 4.97 16.26
C THR A 90 -7.67 4.41 16.05
N PHE A 91 -8.69 5.27 16.15
CA PHE A 91 -10.08 4.90 15.91
C PHE A 91 -10.38 4.87 14.42
N PHE A 92 -11.23 3.92 14.01
CA PHE A 92 -11.65 3.81 12.61
C PHE A 92 -12.51 5.03 12.19
N PRO A 93 -12.25 5.66 11.04
CA PRO A 93 -13.06 6.77 10.56
C PRO A 93 -14.38 6.20 10.04
N ARG A 94 -15.51 6.62 10.62
CA ARG A 94 -16.86 6.06 10.35
C ARG A 94 -17.10 4.69 10.99
N VAL A 95 -16.80 4.55 12.29
CA VAL A 95 -17.19 3.36 13.08
C VAL A 95 -18.68 3.02 12.89
N GLY A 96 -19.56 4.04 12.92
CA GLY A 96 -21.01 3.88 12.84
C GLY A 96 -21.54 3.21 11.56
N ASP A 97 -20.94 3.52 10.41
CA ASP A 97 -21.36 2.95 9.11
C ASP A 97 -20.98 1.46 9.02
N TRP A 98 -19.88 1.08 9.67
CA TRP A 98 -19.42 -0.30 9.72
C TRP A 98 -20.18 -1.14 10.75
N THR A 99 -20.50 -0.59 11.93
CA THR A 99 -21.24 -1.35 12.97
C THR A 99 -22.61 -1.84 12.48
N VAL A 100 -23.23 -1.11 11.55
CA VAL A 100 -24.50 -1.50 10.91
C VAL A 100 -24.32 -2.73 10.01
N ARG A 101 -23.26 -2.78 9.20
CA ARG A 101 -22.93 -3.95 8.36
C ARG A 101 -22.46 -5.15 9.18
N THR A 102 -21.76 -4.92 10.28
CA THR A 102 -21.16 -6.00 11.07
C THR A 102 -22.15 -6.75 11.94
N LYS A 103 -23.40 -6.31 12.15
CA LYS A 103 -24.39 -7.15 12.87
C LYS A 103 -24.59 -8.53 12.20
N GLU A 104 -24.31 -8.64 10.90
CA GLU A 104 -24.33 -9.90 10.13
C GLU A 104 -22.98 -10.66 10.17
N PHE A 105 -21.89 -10.01 10.61
CA PHE A 105 -20.51 -10.54 10.63
C PHE A 105 -19.85 -10.45 12.03
N ALA A 106 -20.65 -10.26 13.08
CA ALA A 106 -20.20 -9.73 14.39
C ALA A 106 -19.36 -10.70 15.22
N GLU A 107 -19.43 -12.01 14.95
CA GLU A 107 -18.78 -13.02 15.80
C GLU A 107 -17.26 -13.07 15.62
N GLU A 108 -16.71 -12.64 14.47
CA GLU A 108 -15.26 -12.63 14.20
C GLU A 108 -14.51 -11.39 14.74
N LEU A 109 -15.23 -10.36 15.16
CA LEU A 109 -14.69 -9.01 15.36
C LEU A 109 -14.46 -8.63 16.84
N GLN A 110 -14.33 -9.59 17.75
CA GLN A 110 -14.12 -9.35 19.19
C GLN A 110 -12.82 -8.55 19.55
N GLY A 111 -12.06 -8.03 18.57
CA GLY A 111 -10.96 -7.06 18.74
C GLY A 111 -11.14 -5.71 18.03
N ALA A 112 -12.33 -5.39 17.50
CA ALA A 112 -12.57 -4.35 16.47
C ALA A 112 -12.54 -2.87 16.91
N GLY A 113 -11.83 -2.51 17.98
CA GLY A 113 -11.59 -1.11 18.34
C GLY A 113 -10.38 -0.48 17.64
N LYS A 114 -9.46 -1.32 17.15
CA LYS A 114 -8.13 -0.90 16.70
C LYS A 114 -8.09 -0.70 15.19
N TYR A 115 -7.74 0.51 14.74
CA TYR A 115 -7.39 0.79 13.36
C TYR A 115 -5.92 1.18 13.28
N TRP A 116 -5.19 0.55 12.38
CA TRP A 116 -3.78 0.82 12.13
C TRP A 116 -3.65 1.82 10.99
N ARG A 117 -3.30 3.05 11.34
CA ARG A 117 -3.10 4.14 10.38
C ARG A 117 -1.64 4.18 9.91
N PRO A 118 -1.39 4.17 8.59
CA PRO A 118 -0.07 4.49 8.05
C PRO A 118 0.29 5.95 8.33
N VAL A 119 1.51 6.17 8.82
CA VAL A 119 2.09 7.50 9.12
C VAL A 119 3.13 7.92 8.11
#